data_AF-A0AA35U7K3-F1
#
_entry.id   AF-A0AA35U7K3-F1
#
_cell.length_a   1.000
_cell.length_b   1.000
_cell.length_c   1.000
_cell.angle_alpha   90.00
_cell.angle_beta   90.00
_cell.angle_gamma   90.00
#
_symmetry.space_group_name_H-M   'P 1'
#
loop_
_entity.id
_entity.type
_entity.pdbx_description
1 polymer ?
#
loop_
_entity_poly.entity_id
_entity_poly.type
_entity_poly.pdbx_seq_one_letter_code
_entity_poly.pdbx_strand_id
1 'polypeptide(L)'
;MVAAAVYLPADYEARGLVGLNDSKKLSEKKREALFELICTLPSGIGVGIGVGIGIAEVEEIDTLNILQASMQAMHRAVSALPFTPDFALVDGNRLPAWDVPSDFLIGGDARSVSIAAASIVAKVTRDRMMVALDAEFPGYGWAGNKGYGVKMHQEGLARLGVTPHHRRSFAPIRKMLSPNAV
;
A
#
# COMPACT_ATOMS: atom_id res chain seq x y z
N MET A 1 1.97 4.83 4.89
CA MET A 1 1.89 4.45 3.45
C MET A 1 2.23 2.98 3.39
N VAL A 2 1.58 2.19 2.53
CA VAL A 2 1.90 0.76 2.38
C VAL A 2 2.28 0.50 0.93
N ALA A 3 3.38 -0.21 0.74
CA ALA A 3 3.80 -0.79 -0.53
C ALA A 3 3.93 -2.32 -0.35
N ALA A 4 3.84 -3.06 -1.45
CA ALA A 4 4.08 -4.49 -1.46
C ALA A 4 4.92 -4.86 -2.68
N ALA A 5 5.70 -5.93 -2.55
CA ALA A 5 6.41 -6.59 -3.62
C ALA A 5 5.88 -8.02 -3.70
N VAL A 6 5.52 -8.46 -4.91
CA VAL A 6 4.99 -9.81 -5.13
C VAL A 6 5.71 -10.45 -6.29
N TYR A 7 6.23 -11.65 -6.05
CA TYR A 7 6.73 -12.54 -7.09
C TYR A 7 5.69 -13.62 -7.35
N LEU A 8 5.32 -13.78 -8.62
CA LEU A 8 4.40 -14.82 -9.07
C LEU A 8 5.17 -15.86 -9.91
N PRO A 9 4.99 -17.16 -9.64
CA PRO A 9 5.52 -18.19 -10.52
C PRO A 9 4.71 -18.26 -11.82
N ALA A 10 5.30 -18.81 -12.89
CA ALA A 10 4.66 -18.88 -14.21
C ALA A 10 3.33 -19.67 -14.21
N ASP A 11 3.15 -20.60 -13.27
CA ASP A 11 1.95 -21.42 -13.09
C ASP A 11 0.91 -20.78 -12.13
N TYR A 12 0.99 -19.47 -11.84
CA TYR A 12 0.11 -18.79 -10.87
C TYR A 12 -1.40 -19.02 -11.13
N GLU A 13 -1.83 -19.08 -12.39
CA GLU A 13 -3.24 -19.34 -12.73
C GLU A 13 -3.68 -20.74 -12.34
N ALA A 14 -2.83 -21.75 -12.57
CA ALA A 14 -3.09 -23.13 -12.16
C ALA A 14 -3.17 -23.27 -10.63
N ARG A 15 -2.59 -22.31 -9.88
CA ARG A 15 -2.68 -22.21 -8.41
C ARG A 15 -3.93 -21.46 -7.92
N GLY A 16 -4.83 -21.09 -8.83
CA GLY A 16 -6.09 -20.42 -8.48
C GLY A 16 -6.00 -18.90 -8.43
N LEU A 17 -4.86 -18.27 -8.78
CA LEU A 17 -4.73 -16.81 -8.89
C LEU A 17 -5.28 -16.27 -10.22
N VAL A 18 -6.52 -16.66 -10.52
CA VAL A 18 -7.21 -16.27 -11.75
C VAL A 18 -7.89 -14.92 -11.56
N GLY A 19 -7.77 -14.05 -12.57
CA GLY A 19 -8.44 -12.76 -12.59
C GLY A 19 -7.81 -11.72 -11.66
N LEU A 20 -6.49 -11.81 -11.44
CA LEU A 20 -5.68 -10.68 -11.00
C LEU A 20 -5.87 -9.51 -11.97
N ASN A 21 -6.16 -8.34 -11.43
CA ASN A 21 -6.39 -7.10 -12.17
C ASN A 21 -6.15 -5.93 -11.21
N ASP A 22 -6.21 -4.70 -11.74
CA ASP A 22 -6.22 -3.46 -10.95
C ASP A 22 -7.13 -3.63 -9.72
N SER A 23 -6.53 -3.51 -8.54
CA SER A 23 -7.22 -3.72 -7.27
C SER A 23 -8.48 -2.86 -7.15
N LYS A 24 -8.51 -1.66 -7.73
CA LYS A 24 -9.66 -0.74 -7.69
C LYS A 24 -10.84 -1.25 -8.52
N LYS A 25 -10.60 -2.12 -9.51
CA LYS A 25 -11.64 -2.76 -10.33
C LYS A 25 -12.21 -4.03 -9.70
N LEU A 26 -11.60 -4.53 -8.63
CA LEU A 26 -12.06 -5.71 -7.91
C LEU A 26 -12.98 -5.33 -6.73
N SER A 27 -14.03 -6.12 -6.50
CA SER A 27 -14.82 -6.01 -5.28
C SER A 27 -13.96 -6.32 -4.05
N GLU A 28 -14.30 -5.74 -2.90
CA GLU A 28 -13.60 -5.98 -1.64
C GLU A 28 -13.51 -7.48 -1.31
N LYS A 29 -14.61 -8.21 -1.43
CA LYS A 29 -14.65 -9.67 -1.24
C LYS A 29 -13.68 -10.42 -2.15
N LYS A 30 -13.58 -10.07 -3.43
CA LYS A 30 -12.66 -10.72 -4.37
C LYS A 30 -11.20 -10.37 -4.05
N ARG A 31 -10.95 -9.12 -3.66
CA ARG A 31 -9.62 -8.64 -3.26
C ARG A 31 -9.10 -9.34 -2.02
N GLU A 32 -9.95 -9.50 -1.01
CA GLU A 32 -9.65 -10.25 0.22
C GLU A 32 -9.36 -11.73 -0.08
N ALA A 33 -10.18 -12.39 -0.91
CA ALA A 33 -9.92 -13.77 -1.31
C ALA A 33 -8.59 -13.94 -2.06
N LEU A 34 -8.26 -13.02 -2.97
CA LEU A 34 -6.97 -13.03 -3.68
C LEU A 34 -5.80 -12.72 -2.74
N PHE A 35 -5.96 -11.80 -1.79
CA PHE A 35 -4.96 -11.52 -0.77
C PHE A 35 -4.60 -12.77 0.02
N GLU A 36 -5.61 -13.49 0.53
CA GLU A 36 -5.39 -14.72 1.28
C GLU A 36 -4.67 -15.77 0.43
N LEU A 37 -5.06 -15.95 -0.83
CA LEU A 37 -4.34 -16.86 -1.74
C LEU A 37 -2.89 -16.44 -1.98
N ILE A 38 -2.63 -15.16 -2.24
CA ILE A 38 -1.27 -14.64 -2.48
C ILE A 38 -0.39 -14.86 -1.24
N CYS A 39 -0.93 -14.64 -0.04
CA CYS A 39 -0.16 -14.70 1.21
C CYS A 39 -0.02 -16.12 1.79
N THR A 40 -0.88 -17.07 1.42
CA THR A 40 -0.86 -18.44 1.97
C THR A 40 -0.21 -19.46 1.05
N LEU A 41 -0.06 -19.16 -0.24
CA LEU A 41 0.67 -20.03 -1.15
C LEU A 41 2.16 -20.07 -0.75
N PRO A 42 2.81 -21.26 -0.75
CA PRO A 42 4.18 -21.42 -0.25
C PRO A 42 5.17 -20.45 -0.92
N SER A 43 6.13 -19.90 -0.16
CA SER A 43 7.17 -18.97 -0.68
C SER A 43 8.53 -19.66 -0.85
N GLY A 44 9.23 -19.47 -1.98
CA GLY A 44 10.59 -19.96 -2.17
C GLY A 44 11.12 -19.90 -3.62
N ILE A 45 12.44 -20.00 -3.80
CA ILE A 45 13.09 -20.11 -5.13
C ILE A 45 12.77 -21.50 -5.69
N GLY A 46 11.73 -21.52 -6.56
CA GLY A 46 11.01 -22.70 -7.03
C GLY A 46 9.54 -22.68 -6.58
N VAL A 47 8.61 -22.89 -7.54
CA VAL A 47 7.13 -23.04 -7.40
C VAL A 47 6.47 -22.47 -6.14
N GLY A 48 6.75 -21.21 -5.81
CA GLY A 48 6.17 -20.49 -4.69
C GLY A 48 5.96 -19.00 -4.95
N ILE A 49 5.11 -18.36 -4.16
CA ILE A 49 4.81 -16.92 -4.22
C ILE A 49 5.65 -16.19 -3.18
N GLY A 50 6.42 -15.19 -3.60
CA GLY A 50 7.13 -14.31 -2.69
C GLY A 50 6.28 -13.08 -2.39
N VAL A 51 6.13 -12.72 -1.11
CA VAL A 51 5.43 -11.50 -0.69
C VAL A 51 6.30 -10.73 0.29
N GLY A 52 6.52 -9.45 0.01
CA GLY A 52 7.15 -8.51 0.92
C GLY A 52 6.25 -7.29 1.10
N ILE A 53 6.16 -6.78 2.32
CA ILE A 53 5.35 -5.61 2.67
C ILE A 53 6.28 -4.55 3.26
N GLY A 54 6.15 -3.32 2.78
CA GLY A 54 6.89 -2.18 3.28
C GLY A 54 5.96 -1.07 3.71
N ILE A 55 6.21 -0.52 4.89
CA ILE A 55 5.42 0.57 5.47
C ILE A 55 6.32 1.79 5.64
N ALA A 56 5.78 2.96 5.33
CA ALA A 56 6.36 4.24 5.74
C ALA A 56 5.38 4.94 6.70
N GLU A 57 5.87 5.26 7.89
CA GLU A 57 5.07 5.85 8.96
C GLU A 57 4.71 7.31 8.68
N VAL A 58 3.80 7.86 9.49
CA VAL A 58 3.32 9.24 9.32
C VAL A 58 4.45 10.24 9.47
N GLU A 59 5.31 10.03 10.47
CA GLU A 59 6.49 10.85 10.76
C GLU A 59 7.48 10.86 9.59
N GLU A 60 7.68 9.70 8.97
CA GLU A 60 8.54 9.55 7.80
C GLU A 60 7.96 10.29 6.58
N ILE A 61 6.64 10.20 6.37
CA ILE A 61 5.95 10.92 5.30
C ILE A 61 6.05 12.43 5.50
N ASP A 62 5.86 12.90 6.73
CA ASP A 62 5.95 14.32 7.07
C ASP A 62 7.37 14.87 6.92
N THR A 63 8.40 14.03 7.17
CA THR A 63 9.81 14.41 7.03
C THR A 63 10.30 14.36 5.58
N LEU A 64 10.00 13.29 4.86
CA LEU A 64 10.58 13.01 3.54
C LEU A 64 9.75 13.54 2.38
N ASN A 65 8.48 13.89 2.60
CA ASN A 65 7.40 13.97 1.62
C ASN A 65 6.88 12.61 1.14
N ILE A 66 5.68 12.62 0.54
CA ILE A 66 4.95 11.40 0.17
C ILE A 66 5.63 10.58 -0.91
N LEU A 67 6.34 11.23 -1.85
CA LEU A 67 7.03 10.55 -2.92
C LEU A 67 8.22 9.77 -2.34
N GLN A 68 9.08 10.44 -1.57
CA GLN A 68 10.26 9.78 -1.02
C GLN A 68 9.88 8.71 0.01
N ALA A 69 8.87 8.95 0.84
CA ALA A 69 8.32 7.93 1.73
C ALA A 69 7.73 6.72 0.97
N SER A 70 7.11 6.94 -0.20
CA SER A 70 6.68 5.82 -1.05
C SER A 70 7.86 5.03 -1.63
N MET A 71 8.97 5.69 -1.99
CA MET A 71 10.18 5.02 -2.46
C MET A 71 10.81 4.17 -1.35
N GLN A 72 10.84 4.68 -0.11
CA GLN A 72 11.29 3.93 1.06
C GLN A 72 10.39 2.73 1.38
N ALA A 73 9.07 2.91 1.32
CA ALA A 73 8.14 1.79 1.49
C ALA A 73 8.34 0.71 0.41
N MET A 74 8.55 1.09 -0.85
CA MET A 74 8.84 0.12 -1.93
C MET A 74 10.18 -0.59 -1.71
N HIS A 75 11.23 0.12 -1.29
CA HIS A 75 12.52 -0.49 -0.94
C HIS A 75 12.36 -1.54 0.17
N ARG A 76 11.63 -1.20 1.24
CA ARG A 76 11.33 -2.14 2.33
C ARG A 76 10.54 -3.35 1.85
N ALA A 77 9.56 -3.15 0.96
CA ALA A 77 8.76 -4.24 0.42
C ALA A 77 9.61 -5.23 -0.38
N VAL A 78 10.51 -4.75 -1.25
CA VAL A 78 11.45 -5.63 -1.98
C VAL A 78 12.44 -6.30 -1.03
N SER A 79 12.96 -5.58 -0.03
CA SER A 79 13.90 -6.14 0.96
C SER A 79 13.26 -7.21 1.86
N ALA A 80 11.93 -7.17 2.03
CA ALA A 80 11.17 -8.13 2.82
C ALA A 80 10.81 -9.40 2.03
N LEU A 81 11.14 -9.49 0.74
CA LEU A 81 11.00 -10.74 -0.01
C LEU A 81 11.94 -11.81 0.58
N PRO A 82 11.55 -13.09 0.56
CA PRO A 82 12.39 -14.18 1.06
C PRO A 82 13.63 -14.47 0.19
N PHE A 83 13.83 -13.70 -0.88
CA PHE A 83 14.94 -13.78 -1.82
C PHE A 83 15.16 -12.43 -2.50
N THR A 84 16.33 -12.24 -3.10
CA THR A 84 16.61 -11.10 -3.96
C THR A 84 16.04 -11.36 -5.36
N PRO A 85 15.13 -10.52 -5.88
CA PRO A 85 14.60 -10.70 -7.23
C PRO A 85 15.65 -10.34 -8.29
N ASP A 86 15.65 -11.07 -9.40
CA ASP A 86 16.50 -10.76 -10.56
C ASP A 86 16.06 -9.47 -11.28
N PHE A 87 14.77 -9.14 -11.19
CA PHE A 87 14.19 -7.95 -11.81
C PHE A 87 12.93 -7.48 -11.05
N ALA A 88 12.73 -6.16 -10.93
CA ALA A 88 11.54 -5.57 -10.33
C ALA A 88 10.79 -4.64 -11.31
N LEU A 89 9.47 -4.85 -11.43
CA LEU A 89 8.57 -3.92 -12.12
C LEU A 89 7.85 -3.04 -11.10
N VAL A 90 7.97 -1.72 -11.25
CA VAL A 90 7.41 -0.73 -10.31
C VAL A 90 6.23 0.02 -10.94
N ASP A 91 5.11 0.14 -10.22
CA ASP A 91 4.01 1.00 -10.67
C ASP A 91 4.34 2.48 -10.46
N GLY A 92 4.28 3.28 -11.51
CA GLY A 92 4.55 4.71 -11.47
C GLY A 92 5.48 5.18 -12.59
N ASN A 93 6.24 6.23 -12.31
CA ASN A 93 7.10 6.91 -13.29
C ASN A 93 8.54 7.14 -12.80
N ARG A 94 8.91 6.52 -11.67
CA ARG A 94 10.21 6.66 -11.01
C ARG A 94 10.54 5.35 -10.30
N LEU A 95 11.84 5.04 -10.23
CA LEU A 95 12.36 3.88 -9.51
C LEU A 95 12.88 4.30 -8.13
N PRO A 96 12.72 3.46 -7.09
CA PRO A 96 13.48 3.60 -5.87
C PRO A 96 14.99 3.48 -6.13
N ALA A 97 15.79 4.12 -5.28
CA ALA A 97 17.24 3.94 -5.32
C ALA A 97 17.61 2.60 -4.68
N TRP A 98 17.89 1.59 -5.51
CA TRP A 98 18.34 0.26 -5.11
C TRP A 98 19.24 -0.36 -6.19
N ASP A 99 19.88 -1.48 -5.87
CA ASP A 99 20.74 -2.22 -6.80
C ASP A 99 19.99 -3.30 -7.60
N VAL A 100 18.68 -3.44 -7.39
CA VAL A 100 17.85 -4.41 -8.11
C VAL A 100 17.58 -3.91 -9.55
N PRO A 101 17.91 -4.69 -10.59
CA PRO A 101 17.52 -4.37 -11.96
C PRO A 101 16.02 -4.12 -12.05
N SER A 102 15.61 -3.01 -12.65
CA SER A 102 14.20 -2.61 -12.59
C SER A 102 13.76 -1.70 -13.73
N ASP A 103 12.45 -1.67 -13.95
CA ASP A 103 11.77 -0.73 -14.84
C ASP A 103 10.43 -0.30 -14.23
N PHE A 104 9.92 0.85 -14.65
CA PHE A 104 8.65 1.40 -14.17
C PHE A 104 7.57 1.33 -15.25
N LEU A 105 6.32 1.17 -14.81
CA LEU A 105 5.15 1.16 -15.67
C LEU A 105 4.11 2.13 -15.12
N ILE A 106 3.77 3.15 -15.92
CA ILE A 106 2.63 4.01 -15.62
C ILE A 106 1.34 3.18 -15.82
N GLY A 107 0.52 3.08 -14.77
CA GLY A 107 -0.68 2.24 -14.77
C GLY A 107 -0.30 0.76 -14.81
N GLY A 108 0.75 0.39 -14.07
CA GLY A 108 1.31 -0.96 -14.09
C GLY A 108 0.32 -2.01 -13.59
N ASP A 109 -0.58 -1.65 -12.69
CA ASP A 109 -1.63 -2.51 -12.13
C ASP A 109 -2.60 -3.07 -13.19
N ALA A 110 -2.81 -2.36 -14.29
CA ALA A 110 -3.60 -2.80 -15.42
C ALA A 110 -2.78 -3.51 -16.52
N ARG A 111 -1.45 -3.49 -16.43
CA ARG A 111 -0.52 -3.92 -17.50
C ARG A 111 0.40 -5.08 -17.11
N SER A 112 0.56 -5.35 -15.81
CA SER A 112 1.42 -6.40 -15.27
C SER A 112 0.70 -7.13 -14.14
N VAL A 113 0.61 -8.46 -14.26
CA VAL A 113 -0.03 -9.32 -13.26
C VAL A 113 0.68 -9.28 -11.91
N SER A 114 2.01 -9.16 -11.90
CA SER A 114 2.80 -9.03 -10.66
C SER A 114 2.53 -7.69 -9.97
N ILE A 115 2.41 -6.61 -10.74
CA ILE A 115 2.02 -5.29 -10.18
C ILE A 115 0.57 -5.35 -9.68
N ALA A 116 -0.35 -5.99 -10.42
CA ALA A 116 -1.72 -6.17 -9.98
C ALA A 116 -1.80 -6.89 -8.63
N ALA A 117 -1.06 -8.00 -8.47
CA ALA A 117 -0.97 -8.75 -7.22
C ALA A 117 -0.37 -7.90 -6.08
N ALA A 118 0.71 -7.17 -6.32
CA ALA A 118 1.29 -6.25 -5.34
C ALA A 118 0.29 -5.14 -4.93
N SER A 119 -0.48 -4.59 -5.88
CA SER A 119 -1.50 -3.57 -5.59
C SER A 119 -2.62 -4.12 -4.69
N ILE A 120 -3.01 -5.39 -4.86
CA ILE A 120 -3.98 -6.09 -4.00
C ILE A 120 -3.42 -6.23 -2.59
N VAL A 121 -2.18 -6.72 -2.44
CA VAL A 121 -1.52 -6.89 -1.15
C VAL A 121 -1.40 -5.59 -0.39
N ALA A 122 -0.89 -4.54 -1.04
CA ALA A 122 -0.74 -3.23 -0.43
C ALA A 122 -2.09 -2.64 0.01
N LYS A 123 -3.12 -2.78 -0.83
CA LYS A 123 -4.45 -2.21 -0.58
C LYS A 123 -5.18 -2.92 0.56
N VAL A 124 -5.23 -4.25 0.57
CA VAL A 124 -5.88 -5.02 1.64
C VAL A 124 -5.16 -4.80 2.97
N THR A 125 -3.83 -4.88 2.98
CA THR A 125 -3.02 -4.61 4.18
C THR A 125 -3.35 -3.23 4.74
N ARG A 126 -3.32 -2.20 3.89
CA ARG A 126 -3.61 -0.83 4.31
C ARG A 126 -5.05 -0.68 4.82
N ASP A 127 -6.02 -1.28 4.14
CA ASP A 127 -7.42 -1.15 4.53
C ASP A 127 -7.68 -1.81 5.89
N ARG A 128 -7.09 -2.99 6.14
CA ARG A 128 -7.11 -3.65 7.46
C ARG A 128 -6.49 -2.78 8.54
N MET A 129 -5.36 -2.12 8.28
CA MET A 129 -4.75 -1.16 9.21
C MET A 129 -5.71 -0.01 9.56
N MET A 130 -6.43 0.55 8.59
CA MET A 130 -7.38 1.64 8.86
C MET A 130 -8.62 1.20 9.63
N VAL A 131 -9.07 -0.05 9.42
CA VAL A 131 -10.18 -0.64 10.20
C VAL A 131 -9.76 -0.82 11.65
N ALA A 132 -8.56 -1.38 11.89
CA ALA A 132 -8.01 -1.49 13.24
C ALA A 132 -7.87 -0.12 13.91
N LEU A 133 -7.38 0.87 13.15
CA LEU A 133 -7.19 2.22 13.66
C LEU A 133 -8.51 2.94 14.00
N ASP A 134 -9.59 2.68 13.27
CA ASP A 134 -10.91 3.23 13.59
C ASP A 134 -11.47 2.68 14.91
N ALA A 135 -11.13 1.45 15.27
CA ALA A 135 -11.50 0.87 16.56
C ALA A 135 -10.74 1.52 17.72
N GLU A 136 -9.47 1.88 17.50
CA GLU A 136 -8.63 2.56 18.49
C GLU A 136 -8.96 4.07 18.62
N PHE A 137 -9.28 4.71 17.49
CA PHE A 137 -9.64 6.13 17.40
C PHE A 137 -11.03 6.29 16.78
N PRO A 138 -12.10 6.01 17.52
CA PRO A 138 -13.46 6.07 16.98
C PRO A 138 -13.89 7.50 16.67
N GLY A 139 -14.69 7.65 15.62
CA GLY A 139 -15.35 8.92 15.27
C GLY A 139 -14.76 9.67 14.08
N TYR A 140 -13.67 9.17 13.49
CA TYR A 140 -13.15 9.65 12.20
C TYR A 140 -13.67 8.85 11.00
N GLY A 141 -14.26 7.66 11.23
CA GLY A 141 -14.87 6.82 10.19
C GLY A 141 -13.85 6.11 9.30
N TRP A 142 -12.64 5.88 9.81
CA TRP A 142 -11.51 5.32 9.07
C TRP A 142 -11.75 3.90 8.57
N ALA A 143 -12.62 3.13 9.22
CA ALA A 143 -13.03 1.83 8.72
C ALA A 143 -13.76 1.94 7.38
N GLY A 144 -14.48 3.03 7.11
CA GLY A 144 -15.15 3.27 5.83
C GLY A 144 -14.30 4.07 4.87
N ASN A 145 -13.84 5.24 5.30
CA ASN A 145 -13.17 6.21 4.44
C ASN A 145 -11.68 5.94 4.26
N LYS A 146 -11.10 5.02 5.02
CA LYS A 146 -9.67 4.66 4.93
C LYS A 146 -8.81 5.92 4.94
N GLY A 147 -8.99 6.83 5.91
CA GLY A 147 -8.20 8.05 6.07
C GLY A 147 -8.35 9.11 4.97
N TYR A 148 -9.18 8.91 3.94
CA TYR A 148 -9.47 9.96 2.94
C TYR A 148 -10.31 11.07 3.58
N GLY A 149 -10.08 12.32 3.15
CA GLY A 149 -10.70 13.52 3.72
C GLY A 149 -12.17 13.72 3.32
N VAL A 150 -13.00 12.69 3.43
CA VAL A 150 -14.46 12.76 3.21
C VAL A 150 -15.15 13.51 4.35
N LYS A 151 -16.42 13.89 4.14
CA LYS A 151 -17.21 14.67 5.11
C LYS A 151 -17.14 14.12 6.55
N MET A 152 -17.37 12.83 6.74
CA MET A 152 -17.30 12.19 8.07
C MET A 152 -15.93 12.33 8.75
N HIS A 153 -14.84 12.24 7.98
CA HIS A 153 -13.49 12.42 8.51
C HIS A 153 -13.25 13.89 8.90
N GLN A 154 -13.73 14.83 8.09
CA GLN A 154 -13.63 16.27 8.39
C GLN A 154 -14.45 16.64 9.63
N GLU A 155 -15.64 16.07 9.80
CA GLU A 155 -16.47 16.23 11.00
C GLU A 155 -15.79 15.64 12.24
N GLY A 156 -15.18 14.46 12.10
CA GLY A 156 -14.35 13.84 13.14
C GLY A 156 -13.19 14.75 13.55
N LEU A 157 -12.44 15.27 12.57
CA LEU A 157 -11.36 16.24 12.79
C LEU A 157 -11.82 17.51 13.49
N ALA A 158 -12.98 18.07 13.12
CA ALA A 158 -13.52 19.26 13.75
C ALA A 158 -13.94 19.02 15.21
N ARG A 159 -14.44 17.82 15.52
CA ARG A 159 -14.98 17.46 16.85
C ARG A 159 -13.91 16.91 17.81
N LEU A 160 -12.99 16.10 17.30
CA LEU A 160 -12.03 15.32 18.10
C LEU A 160 -10.59 15.82 17.96
N GLY A 161 -10.31 16.68 16.98
CA GLY A 161 -8.98 17.20 16.72
C GLY A 161 -8.08 16.24 15.93
N VAL A 162 -6.81 16.65 15.78
CA VAL A 162 -5.79 15.91 15.02
C VAL A 162 -5.13 14.85 15.91
N THR A 163 -4.92 13.65 15.37
CA THR A 163 -4.21 12.55 16.04
C THR A 163 -2.79 12.34 15.47
N PRO A 164 -1.92 11.54 16.12
CA PRO A 164 -0.62 11.16 15.56
C PRO A 164 -0.68 10.49 14.19
N HIS A 165 -1.79 9.83 13.85
CA HIS A 165 -1.97 9.14 12.57
C HIS A 165 -2.35 10.07 11.39
N HIS A 166 -2.55 11.35 11.67
CA HIS A 166 -2.77 12.35 10.63
C HIS A 166 -1.44 12.93 10.17
N ARG A 167 -1.21 12.93 8.85
CA ARG A 167 -0.04 13.54 8.21
C ARG A 167 -0.08 15.05 8.38
N ARG A 168 0.77 15.57 9.26
CA ARG A 168 0.79 16.97 9.69
C ARG A 168 1.19 17.91 8.55
N SER A 169 1.96 17.42 7.59
CA SER A 169 2.39 18.17 6.41
C SER A 169 1.28 18.37 5.37
N PHE A 170 0.19 17.59 5.42
CA PHE A 170 -0.89 17.62 4.43
C PHE A 170 -1.96 18.65 4.80
N ALA A 171 -2.53 19.32 3.79
CA ALA A 171 -3.80 20.02 3.97
C ALA A 171 -4.94 19.00 4.17
N PRO A 172 -5.93 19.26 5.05
CA PRO A 172 -6.11 20.45 5.87
C PRO A 172 -5.36 20.43 7.22
N ILE A 173 -4.71 19.32 7.58
CA ILE A 173 -4.10 19.11 8.90
C ILE A 173 -3.05 20.18 9.24
N ARG A 174 -2.18 20.51 8.29
CA ARG A 174 -1.17 21.58 8.46
C ARG A 174 -1.81 22.90 8.89
N LYS A 175 -2.95 23.27 8.28
CA LYS A 175 -3.67 24.50 8.58
C LYS A 175 -4.34 24.45 9.97
N MET A 176 -4.82 23.28 10.39
CA MET A 176 -5.41 23.11 11.73
C MET A 176 -4.36 23.23 12.83
N LEU A 177 -3.15 22.71 12.59
CA LEU A 177 -2.05 22.73 13.56
C LEU A 177 -1.26 24.04 13.56
N SER A 178 -1.27 24.78 12.45
CA SER A 178 -0.57 26.06 12.32
C SER A 178 -1.40 27.04 11.47
N PRO A 179 -2.48 27.62 12.03
CA PRO A 179 -3.40 28.49 11.29
C PRO A 179 -2.76 29.74 10.67
N ASN A 180 -1.61 30.16 11.21
CA ASN A 180 -0.87 31.36 10.79
C ASN A 180 0.43 31.05 10.02
N ALA A 181 0.71 29.78 9.69
CA ALA A 181 1.87 29.45 8.89
C ALA A 181 1.61 29.83 7.43
N VAL A 182 2.37 30.82 6.94
CA VAL A 182 2.38 31.32 5.55
C VAL A 182 2.82 30.21 4.58
#